data_AF-A0A6S7CGD0-F1
#
_entry.id   AF-A0A6S7CGD0-F1
#
_cell.length_a   1.000
_cell.length_b   1.000
_cell.length_c   1.000
_cell.angle_alpha   90.00
_cell.angle_beta   90.00
_cell.angle_gamma   90.00
#
_symmetry.space_group_name_H-M   'P 1'
#
loop_
_entity.id
_entity.type
_entity.pdbx_description
1 polymer ?
#
loop_
_entity_poly.entity_id
_entity_poly.type
_entity_poly.pdbx_seq_one_letter_code
_entity_poly.pdbx_strand_id
1 'polypeptide(L)'
;MNVFWKCVVLMPLVGMASMAQATKWVSLSQAPDLSFSVDTDSVVKDENGYVAYLTLTTWKDAAEPSGATAPVLSAVTRYKMDCNRRQSMAIDVRYAGVDGAPAGVHSFPPNAWTPVAPGTVVDAIYSKIC
;
A
#
# COMPACT_ATOMS: atom_id res chain seq x y z
N MET A 1 -45.02 -53.00 10.19
CA MET A 1 -44.47 -52.13 9.12
C MET A 1 -43.58 -51.12 9.80
N ASN A 2 -42.26 -51.32 9.76
CA ASN A 2 -41.30 -50.54 10.54
C ASN A 2 -40.78 -49.37 9.70
N VAL A 3 -41.08 -48.14 10.12
CA VAL A 3 -40.64 -46.92 9.46
C VAL A 3 -39.25 -46.56 9.99
N PHE A 4 -38.22 -46.77 9.17
CA PHE A 4 -36.85 -46.35 9.45
C PHE A 4 -36.68 -44.88 9.08
N TRP A 5 -36.61 -44.02 10.10
CA TRP A 5 -36.30 -42.59 9.98
C TRP A 5 -34.79 -42.43 9.72
N LYS A 6 -34.43 -42.07 8.49
CA LYS A 6 -33.04 -41.71 8.14
C LYS A 6 -32.72 -40.31 8.67
N CYS A 7 -31.87 -40.24 9.68
CA CYS A 7 -31.20 -39.00 10.09
C CYS A 7 -30.25 -38.55 8.97
N VAL A 8 -30.61 -37.49 8.26
CA VAL A 8 -29.69 -36.76 7.38
C VAL A 8 -28.78 -35.92 8.27
N VAL A 9 -27.52 -36.34 8.39
CA VAL A 9 -26.46 -35.58 9.06
C VAL A 9 -26.12 -34.39 8.17
N LEU A 10 -26.54 -33.19 8.58
CA LEU A 10 -26.06 -31.93 8.02
C LEU A 10 -24.57 -31.76 8.38
N MET A 11 -23.68 -31.91 7.40
CA MET A 11 -22.30 -31.43 7.51
C MET A 11 -22.31 -29.90 7.41
N PRO A 12 -21.82 -29.16 8.42
CA PRO A 12 -21.59 -27.73 8.28
C PRO A 12 -20.37 -27.54 7.39
N LEU A 13 -20.58 -26.96 6.21
CA LEU A 13 -19.51 -26.37 5.40
C LEU A 13 -18.83 -25.28 6.25
N VAL A 14 -17.64 -25.59 6.78
CA VAL A 14 -16.75 -24.58 7.37
C VAL A 14 -16.20 -23.75 6.20
N GLY A 15 -16.91 -22.68 5.87
CA GLY A 15 -16.43 -21.68 4.94
C GLY A 15 -15.16 -21.05 5.50
N MET A 16 -14.04 -21.23 4.81
CA MET A 16 -12.84 -20.44 5.05
C MET A 16 -13.16 -18.98 4.71
N ALA A 17 -13.54 -18.21 5.73
CA ALA A 17 -13.64 -16.77 5.63
C ALA A 17 -12.21 -16.23 5.43
N SER A 18 -11.83 -16.04 4.16
CA SER A 18 -10.67 -15.23 3.82
C SER A 18 -11.00 -13.82 4.28
N MET A 19 -10.41 -13.38 5.40
CA MET A 19 -10.52 -11.99 5.82
C MET A 19 -9.82 -11.15 4.75
N ALA A 20 -10.60 -10.56 3.85
CA ALA A 20 -10.12 -9.46 3.03
C ALA A 20 -9.80 -8.32 4.00
N GLN A 21 -8.53 -8.16 4.35
CA GLN A 21 -8.09 -7.02 5.15
C GLN A 21 -8.33 -5.77 4.32
N ALA A 22 -9.31 -4.97 4.73
CA ALA A 22 -9.62 -3.71 4.08
C ALA A 22 -8.45 -2.75 4.35
N THR A 23 -7.69 -2.42 3.31
CA THR A 23 -6.58 -1.47 3.36
C THR A 23 -7.06 -0.13 3.93
N LYS A 24 -6.35 0.41 4.93
CA LYS A 24 -6.76 1.64 5.62
C LYS A 24 -5.87 2.80 5.22
N TRP A 25 -6.26 3.47 4.13
CA TRP A 25 -5.60 4.67 3.65
C TRP A 25 -5.93 5.89 4.52
N VAL A 26 -4.90 6.50 5.11
CA VAL A 26 -4.99 7.77 5.82
C VAL A 26 -4.38 8.86 4.96
N SER A 27 -5.18 9.88 4.62
CA SER A 27 -4.71 11.04 3.86
C SER A 27 -3.69 11.85 4.68
N LEU A 28 -2.58 12.22 4.04
CA LEU A 28 -1.46 12.91 4.67
C LEU A 28 -1.31 14.35 4.19
N SER A 29 -1.52 14.57 2.90
CA SER A 29 -1.44 15.89 2.30
C SER A 29 -2.14 15.89 0.95
N GLN A 30 -2.51 17.09 0.51
CA GLN A 30 -3.05 17.36 -0.81
C GLN A 30 -2.29 18.54 -1.41
N ALA A 31 -1.78 18.34 -2.61
CA ALA A 31 -1.39 19.42 -3.51
C ALA A 31 -2.58 19.72 -4.46
N PRO A 32 -2.56 20.82 -5.22
CA PRO A 32 -3.66 21.16 -6.13
C PRO A 32 -3.98 20.07 -7.17
N ASP A 33 -2.98 19.27 -7.53
CA ASP A 33 -2.98 18.30 -8.63
C ASP A 33 -2.91 16.84 -8.16
N LEU A 34 -2.61 16.59 -6.88
CA LEU A 34 -2.49 15.23 -6.35
C LEU A 34 -2.72 15.14 -4.84
N SER A 35 -2.99 13.93 -4.37
CA SER A 35 -3.14 13.61 -2.95
C SER A 35 -2.24 12.43 -2.57
N PHE A 36 -1.79 12.47 -1.32
CA PHE A 36 -0.97 11.42 -0.73
C PHE A 36 -1.68 10.78 0.46
N SER A 37 -1.64 9.46 0.53
CA SER A 37 -2.12 8.68 1.66
C SER A 37 -1.09 7.61 2.06
N VAL A 38 -1.15 7.17 3.31
CA VAL A 38 -0.38 6.01 3.83
C VAL A 38 -1.33 4.92 4.25
N ASP A 39 -0.99 3.66 3.99
CA ASP A 39 -1.72 2.53 4.54
C ASP A 39 -1.14 2.20 5.92
N THR A 40 -1.89 2.52 6.98
CA THR A 40 -1.42 2.31 8.35
C THR A 40 -1.30 0.83 8.71
N ASP A 41 -2.04 -0.04 8.02
CA ASP A 41 -2.05 -1.47 8.32
C ASP A 41 -0.86 -2.19 7.63
N SER A 42 -0.22 -1.54 6.66
CA SER A 42 1.02 -2.03 6.04
C SER A 42 2.29 -1.78 6.86
N VAL A 43 2.20 -1.00 7.94
CA VAL A 43 3.37 -0.56 8.71
C VAL A 43 3.92 -1.71 9.54
N VAL A 44 5.05 -2.27 9.11
CA VAL A 44 5.71 -3.40 9.78
C VAL A 44 7.22 -3.21 9.85
N LYS A 45 7.87 -3.68 10.91
CA LYS A 45 9.34 -3.76 10.95
C LYS A 45 9.82 -4.97 10.17
N ASP A 46 10.81 -4.78 9.30
CA ASP A 46 11.46 -5.86 8.58
C ASP A 46 12.57 -6.54 9.42
N GLU A 47 13.15 -7.59 8.88
CA GLU A 47 14.22 -8.38 9.52
C GLU A 47 15.49 -7.58 9.87
N ASN A 48 15.70 -6.43 9.19
CA ASN A 48 16.84 -5.55 9.42
C ASN A 48 16.48 -4.40 10.37
N GLY A 49 15.26 -4.38 10.91
CA GLY A 49 14.76 -3.35 11.83
C GLY A 49 14.28 -2.07 11.13
N TYR A 50 14.21 -2.03 9.80
CA TYR A 50 13.63 -0.90 9.07
C TYR A 50 12.11 -1.03 9.05
N VAL A 51 11.41 0.10 9.04
CA VAL A 51 9.95 0.09 8.90
C VAL A 51 9.57 0.07 7.42
N ALA A 52 8.87 -0.97 6.99
CA ALA A 52 8.24 -1.06 5.68
C ALA A 52 6.81 -0.53 5.73
N TYR A 53 6.38 0.18 4.69
CA TYR A 53 5.03 0.74 4.58
C TYR A 53 4.67 1.04 3.12
N LEU A 54 3.37 1.17 2.87
CA LEU A 54 2.80 1.54 1.58
C LEU A 54 2.26 2.97 1.61
N THR A 55 2.43 3.65 0.49
CA THR A 55 1.77 4.94 0.22
C THR A 55 0.95 4.84 -1.06
N LEU A 56 -0.12 5.63 -1.12
CA LEU A 56 -0.94 5.83 -2.29
C LEU A 56 -0.82 7.29 -2.72
N THR A 57 -0.39 7.49 -3.96
CA THR A 57 -0.50 8.78 -4.65
C THR A 57 -1.70 8.70 -5.59
N THR A 58 -2.55 9.71 -5.58
CA THR A 58 -3.67 9.83 -6.53
C THR A 58 -3.58 11.18 -7.21
N TRP A 59 -3.53 11.19 -8.53
CA TRP A 59 -3.53 12.41 -9.34
C TRP A 59 -4.97 12.82 -9.67
N LYS A 60 -5.20 14.12 -9.75
CA LYS A 60 -6.47 14.70 -10.16
C LYS A 60 -6.68 14.56 -11.68
N ASP A 61 -5.61 14.73 -12.43
CA ASP A 61 -5.55 14.59 -13.89
C ASP A 61 -4.57 13.46 -14.24
N ALA A 62 -4.73 12.86 -15.43
CA ALA A 62 -3.87 11.75 -15.84
C ALA A 62 -2.40 12.19 -15.95
N ALA A 63 -1.49 11.39 -15.38
CA ALA A 63 -0.06 11.64 -15.37
C ALA A 63 0.72 10.57 -16.15
N GLU A 64 1.94 10.90 -16.59
CA GLU A 64 2.85 9.96 -17.29
C GLU A 64 4.22 9.88 -16.57
N PRO A 65 4.28 9.31 -15.35
CA PRO A 65 5.52 9.18 -14.60
C PRO A 65 6.46 8.15 -15.22
N SER A 66 7.75 8.22 -14.85
CA SER A 66 8.76 7.25 -15.28
C SER A 66 8.34 5.81 -14.98
N GLY A 67 8.41 4.94 -15.99
CA GLY A 67 8.05 3.53 -15.89
C GLY A 67 6.55 3.25 -15.99
N ALA A 68 5.71 4.26 -16.19
CA ALA A 68 4.33 4.06 -16.62
C ALA A 68 4.28 3.65 -18.09
N THR A 69 3.33 2.78 -18.45
CA THR A 69 3.09 2.30 -19.82
C THR A 69 1.85 2.92 -20.47
N ALA A 70 1.10 3.72 -19.72
CA ALA A 70 -0.10 4.44 -20.12
C ALA A 70 -0.35 5.59 -19.12
N PRO A 71 -1.25 6.55 -19.41
CA PRO A 71 -1.63 7.58 -18.45
C PRO A 71 -2.24 6.99 -17.16
N VAL A 72 -1.84 7.51 -16.00
CA VAL A 72 -2.18 6.96 -14.67
C VAL A 72 -2.99 7.94 -13.82
N LEU A 73 -3.82 7.41 -12.93
CA LEU A 73 -4.51 8.19 -11.90
C LEU A 73 -4.08 7.83 -10.48
N SER A 74 -3.40 6.69 -10.30
CA SER A 74 -2.88 6.35 -8.98
C SER A 74 -1.62 5.50 -9.02
N ALA A 75 -0.89 5.54 -7.92
CA ALA A 75 0.35 4.80 -7.73
C ALA A 75 0.47 4.33 -6.29
N VAL A 76 0.73 3.03 -6.11
CA VAL A 76 1.08 2.46 -4.82
C VAL A 76 2.59 2.29 -4.77
N THR A 77 3.23 2.96 -3.82
CA THR A 77 4.69 2.90 -3.66
C THR A 77 5.05 2.18 -2.37
N ARG A 78 5.97 1.22 -2.48
CA ARG A 78 6.57 0.53 -1.33
C ARG A 78 7.79 1.30 -0.85
N TYR A 79 7.83 1.56 0.45
CA TYR A 79 8.92 2.28 1.09
C TYR A 79 9.55 1.47 2.23
N LYS A 80 10.79 1.82 2.54
CA LYS A 80 11.43 1.55 3.82
C LYS A 80 11.81 2.84 4.53
N MET A 81 11.82 2.82 5.85
CA MET A 81 12.22 3.92 6.70
C MET A 81 13.18 3.45 7.80
N ASP A 82 14.29 4.17 7.95
CA ASP A 82 15.20 4.06 9.09
C ASP A 82 14.84 5.13 10.11
N CYS A 83 14.15 4.72 11.17
CA CYS A 83 13.75 5.59 12.27
C CYS A 83 14.94 6.13 13.09
N ASN A 84 16.06 5.41 13.13
CA ASN A 84 17.24 5.85 13.89
C ASN A 84 18.02 6.94 13.15
N ARG A 85 18.08 6.84 11.82
CA ARG A 85 18.83 7.77 10.97
C ARG A 85 17.97 8.85 10.32
N ARG A 86 16.64 8.80 10.51
CA ARG A 86 15.67 9.69 9.87
C ARG A 86 15.84 9.68 8.34
N GLN A 87 15.81 8.48 7.76
CA GLN A 87 15.97 8.27 6.32
C GLN A 87 14.82 7.43 5.76
N SER A 88 14.51 7.65 4.49
CA SER A 88 13.53 6.86 3.75
C SER A 88 14.07 6.44 2.38
N MET A 89 13.56 5.33 1.87
CA MET A 89 13.94 4.78 0.57
C MET A 89 12.70 4.20 -0.10
N ALA A 90 12.41 4.66 -1.33
CA ALA A 90 11.43 4.00 -2.18
C ALA A 90 12.03 2.71 -2.75
N ILE A 91 11.23 1.65 -2.84
CA ILE A 91 11.66 0.34 -3.36
C ILE A 91 11.15 0.18 -4.79
N ASP A 92 9.84 0.24 -4.96
CA ASP A 92 9.15 0.23 -6.24
C ASP A 92 7.81 0.94 -6.12
N VAL A 93 7.31 1.35 -7.28
CA VAL A 93 5.99 1.92 -7.45
C VAL A 93 5.23 1.13 -8.52
N ARG A 94 3.98 0.83 -8.22
CA ARG A 94 3.03 0.16 -9.11
C ARG A 94 1.98 1.15 -9.53
N TYR A 95 1.81 1.32 -10.83
CA TYR A 95 0.90 2.28 -11.41
C TYR A 95 -0.44 1.65 -11.77
N ALA A 96 -1.52 2.40 -11.60
CA ALA A 96 -2.83 2.06 -12.11
C ALA A 96 -3.34 3.16 -13.07
N GLY A 97 -3.80 2.72 -14.22
CA GLY A 97 -4.34 3.53 -15.31
C GLY A 97 -5.66 4.20 -14.95
N VAL A 98 -6.16 5.01 -15.87
CA VAL A 98 -7.46 5.71 -15.74
C VAL A 98 -8.66 4.76 -15.57
N ASP A 99 -8.52 3.52 -16.04
CA ASP A 99 -9.50 2.43 -15.95
C ASP A 99 -9.25 1.51 -14.74
N GLY A 100 -8.25 1.81 -13.92
CA GLY A 100 -7.80 0.98 -12.81
C GLY A 100 -6.93 -0.21 -13.21
N ALA A 101 -6.64 -0.40 -14.50
CA ALA A 101 -5.78 -1.49 -14.95
C ALA A 101 -4.30 -1.22 -14.57
N PRO A 102 -3.48 -2.26 -14.35
CA PRO A 102 -2.05 -2.09 -14.14
C PRO A 102 -1.40 -1.32 -15.32
N ALA A 103 -0.69 -0.24 -15.00
CA ALA A 103 -0.14 0.70 -15.98
C ALA A 103 1.38 0.87 -15.83
N GLY A 104 2.07 -0.18 -15.39
CA GLY A 104 3.53 -0.22 -15.26
C GLY A 104 4.03 -0.36 -13.83
N VAL A 105 5.32 -0.64 -13.73
CA VAL A 105 6.06 -0.73 -12.46
C VAL A 105 7.40 -0.04 -12.66
N HIS A 106 7.79 0.82 -11.72
CA HIS A 106 9.12 1.41 -11.69
C HIS A 106 9.84 0.99 -10.41
N SER A 107 11.03 0.43 -10.56
CA SER A 107 11.90 0.07 -9.44
C SER A 107 12.97 1.14 -9.24
N PHE A 108 13.18 1.52 -7.99
CA PHE A 108 14.21 2.48 -7.62
C PHE A 108 15.55 1.77 -7.40
N PRO A 109 16.69 2.48 -7.54
CA PRO A 109 17.99 1.91 -7.24
C PRO A 109 18.05 1.37 -5.80
N PRO A 110 18.65 0.19 -5.57
CA PRO A 110 18.78 -0.36 -4.23
C PRO A 110 19.66 0.54 -3.35
N ASN A 111 19.36 0.59 -2.05
CA ASN A 111 20.10 1.39 -1.06
C ASN A 111 20.11 2.91 -1.33
N ALA A 112 19.17 3.42 -2.13
CA ALA A 112 18.97 4.86 -2.39
C ALA A 112 18.28 5.56 -1.19
N TRP A 113 18.94 5.53 -0.03
CA TRP A 113 18.45 6.20 1.18
C TRP A 113 18.53 7.72 1.04
N THR A 114 17.43 8.38 1.40
CA THR A 114 17.31 9.84 1.36
C THR A 114 16.93 10.36 2.75
N PRO A 115 17.52 11.49 3.21
CA PRO A 115 17.08 12.13 4.44
C PRO A 115 15.61 12.53 4.39
N VAL A 116 14.89 12.34 5.50
CA VAL A 116 13.51 12.85 5.62
C VAL A 116 13.57 14.33 6.01
N ALA A 117 13.33 15.20 5.04
CA ALA A 117 13.35 16.64 5.22
C ALA A 117 12.09 17.14 5.98
N PRO A 118 12.23 18.08 6.94
CA PRO A 118 11.09 18.64 7.66
C PRO A 118 10.02 19.24 6.76
N GLY A 119 8.75 19.10 7.16
CA GLY A 119 7.61 19.69 6.43
C GLY A 119 7.22 18.97 5.13
N THR A 120 7.89 17.87 4.80
CA THR A 120 7.51 17.00 3.67
C THR A 120 6.41 16.01 4.05
N VAL A 121 5.76 15.40 3.06
CA VAL A 121 4.80 14.31 3.32
C VAL A 121 5.46 13.15 4.07
N VAL A 122 6.70 12.83 3.71
CA VAL A 122 7.49 11.78 4.36
C VAL A 122 7.81 12.13 5.81
N ASP A 123 7.95 13.42 6.14
CA ASP A 123 8.11 13.90 7.51
C ASP A 123 6.88 13.64 8.38
N ALA A 124 5.69 13.86 7.81
CA ALA A 124 4.43 13.56 8.47
C ALA A 124 4.24 12.05 8.70
N ILE A 125 4.71 11.21 7.75
CA ILE A 125 4.75 9.76 7.90
C ILE A 125 5.71 9.37 9.02
N TYR A 126 6.94 9.89 8.98
CA TYR A 126 7.97 9.62 9.98
C TYR A 126 7.47 9.92 11.40
N SER A 127 6.84 11.08 11.59
CA SER A 127 6.32 11.51 12.89
C SER A 127 5.18 10.64 13.43
N LYS A 128 4.52 9.85 12.56
CA LYS A 128 3.47 8.90 12.96
C LYS A 128 4.01 7.49 13.20
N ILE A 129 5.11 7.12 12.55
CA ILE A 129 5.62 5.75 12.52
C ILE A 129 6.73 5.48 13.56
N CYS A 130 7.62 6.44 13.83
CA CYS A 130 8.93 6.17 14.47
C CYS A 130 9.03 6.38 15.99
#